data_AF-A0A971XXQ6-F1
#
_entry.id   AF-A0A971XXQ6-F1
#
_cell.length_a   1.000
_cell.length_b   1.000
_cell.length_c   1.000
_cell.angle_alpha   90.00
_cell.angle_beta   90.00
_cell.angle_gamma   90.00
#
_symmetry.space_group_name_H-M   'P 1'
#
loop_
_entity.id
_entity.type
_entity.pdbx_description
1 polymer ?
#
loop_
_entity_poly.entity_id
_entity_poly.type
_entity_poly.pdbx_seq_one_letter_code
_entity_poly.pdbx_strand_id
1 'polypeptide(L)' 'MEEFLLQYWPLLIPIVLIEMALKIYALVDLLRREHVAGGKKWLWVIVILGINLLGSVIYLVFGRKE' A
#
# COMPACT_ATOMS: atom_id res chain seq x y z
N MET A 1 6.19 18.85 27.12
CA MET A 1 6.70 18.09 25.94
C MET A 1 6.01 16.74 25.83
N GLU A 2 5.88 15.98 26.92
CA GLU A 2 5.19 14.67 26.93
C GLU A 2 3.68 14.76 26.65
N GLU A 3 2.98 15.76 27.19
CA GLU A 3 1.53 15.96 26.94
C GLU A 3 1.19 16.17 25.46
N PHE A 4 2.07 16.85 24.72
CA PHE A 4 1.90 17.06 23.28
C PHE A 4 1.93 15.73 22.52
N LEU A 5 2.88 14.84 22.84
CA LEU A 5 2.99 13.54 22.14
C LEU A 5 1.77 12.65 22.37
N LEU A 6 1.22 12.64 23.59
CA LEU A 6 0.01 11.89 23.92
C LEU A 6 -1.24 12.41 23.19
N GLN A 7 -1.29 13.72 22.90
CA GLN A 7 -2.40 14.34 22.19
C GLN A 7 -2.45 13.99 20.69
N TYR A 8 -1.30 13.87 20.02
CA TYR A 8 -1.24 13.61 18.57
C TYR A 8 -1.03 12.13 18.20
N TRP A 9 -0.55 11.30 19.13
CA TRP A 9 -0.41 9.84 18.95
C TRP A 9 -1.66 9.16 18.33
N PRO A 10 -2.91 9.48 18.76
CA PRO A 10 -4.10 8.81 18.24
C PRO A 10 -4.34 9.07 16.74
N LEU A 11 -3.79 10.15 16.18
CA LEU A 11 -3.88 10.46 14.74
C LEU A 11 -3.08 9.49 13.87
N LEU A 12 -2.15 8.72 14.45
CA LEU A 12 -1.43 7.67 13.72
C LEU A 12 -2.34 6.49 13.38
N ILE A 13 -3.34 6.21 14.22
CA ILE A 13 -4.28 5.10 14.02
C ILE A 13 -4.98 5.20 12.67
N PRO A 14 -5.66 6.31 12.29
CA PRO A 14 -6.30 6.41 10.99
C PRO A 14 -5.30 6.38 9.83
N ILE A 15 -4.09 6.95 10.00
CA ILE A 15 -3.06 6.93 8.96
C ILE A 15 -2.60 5.50 8.66
N VAL A 16 -2.29 4.73 9.71
CA VAL A 16 -1.88 3.33 9.60
C VAL A 16 -3.02 2.48 9.04
N LEU A 17 -4.27 2.73 9.44
CA LEU A 17 -5.44 2.03 8.90
C LEU A 17 -5.60 2.26 7.39
N ILE A 18 -5.46 3.51 6.93
CA ILE A 18 -5.52 3.83 5.50
C ILE A 18 -4.39 3.15 4.74
N GLU A 19 -3.16 3.19 5.28
CA GLU A 19 -2.02 2.53 4.66
C GLU A 19 -2.24 1.01 4.56
N MET A 20 -2.66 0.37 5.64
CA MET A 20 -2.95 -1.06 5.70
C MET A 20 -4.07 -1.45 4.74
N ALA A 21 -5.17 -0.69 4.72
CA ALA A 21 -6.30 -0.94 3.82
C ALA A 21 -5.87 -0.87 2.35
N LEU A 22 -5.09 0.16 1.99
CA LEU A 22 -4.59 0.33 0.63
C LEU A 22 -3.62 -0.80 0.23
N LYS A 23 -2.73 -1.17 1.13
CA LYS A 23 -1.75 -2.25 0.93
C LYS A 23 -2.42 -3.60 0.75
N ILE A 24 -3.38 -3.94 1.61
CA ILE A 24 -4.18 -5.17 1.49
C ILE A 24 -4.96 -5.17 0.17
N TYR A 25 -5.63 -4.06 -0.15
CA TYR A 25 -6.40 -3.94 -1.39
C TYR A 25 -5.51 -4.13 -2.63
N ALA A 26 -4.34 -3.48 -2.66
CA ALA A 26 -3.36 -3.64 -3.75
C ALA A 26 -2.87 -5.09 -3.88
N LEU A 27 -2.56 -5.76 -2.78
CA LEU A 27 -2.12 -7.17 -2.80
C LEU A 27 -3.23 -8.11 -3.28
N VAL A 28 -4.47 -7.91 -2.81
CA VAL A 28 -5.62 -8.71 -3.25
C VAL A 28 -5.88 -8.51 -4.74
N ASP A 29 -5.84 -7.27 -5.23
CA ASP A 29 -5.96 -6.96 -6.66
C ASP A 29 -4.84 -7.63 -7.48
N LEU A 30 -3.60 -7.58 -6.99
CA LEU A 30 -2.45 -8.23 -7.63
C LEU A 30 -2.59 -9.74 -7.76
N LEU A 31 -3.12 -10.40 -6.73
CA LEU A 31 -3.34 -11.84 -6.75
C LEU A 31 -4.43 -12.21 -7.78
N ARG A 32 -5.49 -11.40 -7.88
CA ARG A 32 -6.65 -11.66 -8.75
C ARG A 32 -6.38 -11.44 -10.24
N ARG A 33 -5.46 -10.54 -10.62
CA ARG A 33 -5.17 -10.26 -12.03
C ARG A 33 -4.34 -11.36 -12.66
N GLU A 34 -4.63 -11.77 -13.89
CA GLU A 34 -3.75 -12.71 -14.60
C GLU A 34 -2.49 -12.01 -15.14
N HIS A 35 -2.68 -10.80 -15.67
CA HIS A 35 -1.62 -10.00 -16.28
C HIS A 35 -1.39 -8.72 -15.49
N VAL A 36 -0.12 -8.32 -15.38
CA VAL A 36 0.32 -7.10 -14.71
C VAL A 36 1.37 -6.40 -15.56
N ALA A 37 1.60 -5.12 -15.35
CA ALA A 37 2.67 -4.42 -16.07
C ALA A 37 4.03 -5.08 -15.81
N GLY A 38 4.80 -5.29 -16.88
CA GLY A 38 6.05 -6.06 -16.83
C GLY A 38 5.91 -7.58 -16.61
N GLY A 39 4.69 -8.13 -16.51
CA GLY A 39 4.42 -9.57 -16.48
C GLY A 39 4.85 -10.32 -15.20
N LYS A 40 5.56 -9.68 -14.28
CA LYS A 40 6.13 -10.30 -13.08
C LYS A 40 5.41 -9.82 -11.82
N LYS A 41 4.44 -10.60 -11.33
CA LYS A 41 3.68 -10.27 -10.11
C LYS A 41 4.56 -10.07 -8.88
N TRP A 42 5.63 -10.86 -8.70
CA TRP A 42 6.49 -10.75 -7.53
C TRP A 42 7.19 -9.39 -7.42
N LEU A 43 7.49 -8.72 -8.55
CA LEU A 43 8.09 -7.38 -8.52
C LEU A 43 7.11 -6.38 -7.91
N TRP A 44 5.82 -6.51 -8.21
CA TRP A 44 4.79 -5.66 -7.63
C TRP A 44 4.59 -5.92 -6.14
N VAL A 45 4.75 -7.16 -5.66
CA VAL A 45 4.75 -7.43 -4.21
C VAL A 45 5.88 -6.64 -3.52
N ILE A 46 7.09 -6.66 -4.09
CA ILE A 46 8.24 -5.92 -3.55
C ILE A 46 7.94 -4.41 -3.54
N VAL A 47 7.37 -3.89 -4.62
CA VAL A 47 7.00 -2.46 -4.71
C VAL A 47 5.95 -2.09 -3.65
N ILE A 48 4.87 -2.86 -3.54
CA ILE A 48 3.78 -2.61 -2.58
C ILE A 48 4.26 -2.64 -1.13
N LEU A 49 5.13 -3.60 -0.78
CA LEU A 49 5.64 -3.75 0.58
C LEU A 49 6.83 -2.83 0.89
N GLY A 50 7.68 -2.54 -0.10
CA GLY A 50 8.95 -1.83 0.09
C GLY A 50 8.87 -0.31 0.03
N ILE A 51 7.82 0.26 -0.58
CA ILE A 51 7.66 1.71 -0.74
C ILE A 51 6.45 2.25 0.06
N ASN A 52 5.98 1.51 1.07
CA ASN A 52 4.83 1.86 1.92
C ASN A 52 3.59 2.26 1.10
N LEU A 53 2.94 3.37 1.47
CA LEU A 53 1.74 3.89 0.82
C LEU A 53 1.97 4.11 -0.69
N LEU A 54 3.13 4.67 -1.07
CA LEU A 54 3.45 4.95 -2.47
C LEU A 54 3.56 3.67 -3.30
N GLY A 55 4.09 2.60 -2.73
CA GLY A 55 4.18 1.30 -3.41
C GLY A 55 2.83 0.77 -3.84
N SER A 56 1.85 0.88 -2.94
CA SER A 56 0.47 0.50 -3.21
C SER A 56 -0.15 1.40 -4.29
N VAL A 57 0.02 2.73 -4.21
CA VAL A 57 -0.49 3.66 -5.22
C VAL A 57 0.13 3.40 -6.60
N ILE A 58 1.45 3.23 -6.67
CA ILE A 58 2.18 2.97 -7.92
C ILE A 58 1.68 1.68 -8.58
N TYR A 59 1.46 0.62 -7.82
CA TYR A 59 0.84 -0.60 -8.34
C TYR A 59 -0.56 -0.35 -8.89
N LEU A 60 -1.42 0.33 -8.12
CA LEU A 60 -2.81 0.57 -8.50
C LEU A 60 -2.93 1.45 -9.76
N VAL A 61 -1.99 2.36 -9.99
CA VAL A 61 -2.03 3.28 -11.14
C VAL A 61 -1.31 2.69 -12.36
N PHE A 62 -0.13 2.09 -12.18
CA PHE A 62 0.74 1.66 -13.28
C PHE A 62 0.89 0.15 -13.41
N GLY A 63 0.72 -0.58 -12.31
CA GLY A 63 0.86 -2.04 -12.26
C GLY A 63 -0.36 -2.79 -12.77
N ARG A 64 -1.54 -2.19 -12.61
CA ARG A 64 -2.79 -2.66 -13.19
C ARG A 64 -2.73 -2.52 -14.70
N LYS A 65 -2.69 -3.65 -15.40
CA LYS A 65 -3.15 -3.71 -16.79
C LYS A 65 -4.63 -4.07 -16.73
N GLU A 66 -5.46 -3.30 -17.45
CA GLU A 66 -6.82 -3.73 -17.77
C GLU A 66 -6.80 -5.10 -18.44
#